data_AF-A0A7Y8J8Q1-F1
#
_entry.id   AF-A0A7Y8J8Q1-F1
#
_cell.length_a   1.000
_cell.length_b   1.000
_cell.length_c   1.000
_cell.angle_alpha   90.00
_cell.angle_beta   90.00
_cell.angle_gamma   90.00
#
_symmetry.space_group_name_H-M   'P 1'
#
loop_
_entity.id
_entity.type
_entity.pdbx_description
1 polymer ?
#
loop_
_entity_poly.entity_id
_entity_poly.type
_entity_poly.pdbx_seq_one_letter_code
_entity_poly.pdbx_strand_id
1 'polypeptide(L)'
;PVAISLANRYKKRANHKPIKPVEEIPIDPISYKRRETFEVSGIGGSNVPVVVADYSSRKISNQKDFTDIGYKYDEPSDKWYLSDAAADIIYLGKLNINFEIPENLKLIIDYADWNKLDSKKLRYPLLTISEYLAQKTFFDQIKFLKLKSDDLSKDLLSKIKSDSKLVLTIETDNEHGMAEQRRFFFELINQEIKNPVIIKRDYQNISLDDVRLYSSTDFGGLLIDGFGDGVWLTTETEKSESEKTSKLTFVKESKEKFINRTLFGILQATRTRISKTEYIACPSCGRTLFDLQETTEMIRKRTEHLKGVKIAIMGCIVNGPGEMADADYGYVGSGVDKITLYRGKEIIKRSVSSSLAVDDLIELIKEDGNWTEPAESGIF
;
A
#
# COMPACT_ATOMS: atom_id res chain seq x y z
N PRO A 1 -19.85 14.14 -1.03
CA PRO A 1 -19.21 13.65 -2.28
C PRO A 1 -18.63 12.23 -2.17
N VAL A 2 -17.70 11.98 -1.23
CA VAL A 2 -17.06 10.66 -1.05
C VAL A 2 -18.08 9.56 -0.73
N ALA A 3 -18.98 9.78 0.23
CA ALA A 3 -20.03 8.81 0.56
C ALA A 3 -20.96 8.49 -0.63
N ILE A 4 -21.21 9.49 -1.49
CA ILE A 4 -22.01 9.30 -2.71
C ILE A 4 -21.25 8.44 -3.72
N SER A 5 -19.95 8.66 -3.93
CA SER A 5 -19.12 7.81 -4.79
C SER A 5 -19.08 6.37 -4.26
N LEU A 6 -18.85 6.18 -2.95
CA LEU A 6 -18.93 4.87 -2.31
C LEU A 6 -20.26 4.19 -2.56
N ALA A 7 -21.39 4.87 -2.32
CA ALA A 7 -22.70 4.30 -2.56
C ALA A 7 -22.95 3.99 -4.06
N ASN A 8 -22.51 4.87 -4.96
CA ASN A 8 -22.64 4.70 -6.41
C ASN A 8 -21.90 3.46 -6.91
N ARG A 9 -20.77 3.11 -6.29
CA ARG A 9 -20.04 1.87 -6.57
C ARG A 9 -20.94 0.62 -6.55
N TYR A 10 -21.92 0.58 -5.66
CA TYR A 10 -22.78 -0.59 -5.46
C TYR A 10 -24.00 -0.60 -6.38
N LYS A 11 -24.33 0.51 -7.05
CA LYS A 11 -25.53 0.63 -7.90
C LYS A 11 -25.53 -0.32 -9.09
N LYS A 12 -24.36 -0.64 -9.65
CA LYS A 12 -24.21 -1.50 -10.84
C LYS A 12 -24.02 -2.99 -10.51
N ARG A 13 -23.83 -3.34 -9.23
CA ARG A 13 -23.47 -4.69 -8.80
C ARG A 13 -24.52 -5.76 -9.06
N ALA A 14 -25.78 -5.40 -9.30
CA ALA A 14 -26.85 -6.39 -9.46
C ALA A 14 -26.58 -7.42 -10.58
N ASN A 15 -25.77 -7.07 -11.58
CA ASN A 15 -25.46 -7.91 -12.74
C ASN A 15 -24.04 -8.50 -12.72
N HIS A 16 -23.36 -8.52 -11.57
CA HIS A 16 -22.01 -9.08 -11.48
C HIS A 16 -22.01 -10.60 -11.71
N LYS A 17 -20.88 -11.15 -12.17
CA LYS A 17 -20.70 -12.60 -12.33
C LYS A 17 -20.95 -13.31 -10.99
N PRO A 18 -21.75 -14.40 -10.93
CA PRO A 18 -21.99 -15.13 -9.68
C PRO A 18 -20.69 -15.58 -9.03
N ILE A 19 -20.59 -15.36 -7.72
CA ILE A 19 -19.47 -15.85 -6.91
C ILE A 19 -19.90 -17.19 -6.30
N LYS A 20 -19.04 -18.20 -6.40
CA LYS A 20 -19.30 -19.52 -5.80
C LYS A 20 -19.54 -19.37 -4.30
N PRO A 21 -20.53 -20.08 -3.72
CA PRO A 21 -20.81 -20.00 -2.30
C PRO A 21 -19.60 -20.44 -1.48
N VAL A 22 -19.51 -19.91 -0.26
CA VAL A 22 -18.56 -20.34 0.76
C VAL A 22 -19.22 -21.45 1.56
N GLU A 23 -18.68 -22.66 1.48
CA GLU A 23 -19.19 -23.80 2.25
C GLU A 23 -18.73 -23.76 3.71
N GLU A 24 -17.48 -23.34 3.95
CA GLU A 24 -16.87 -23.25 5.27
C GLU A 24 -16.11 -21.93 5.40
N ILE A 25 -16.34 -21.21 6.49
CA ILE A 25 -15.67 -19.94 6.82
C ILE A 25 -14.51 -20.27 7.78
N PRO A 26 -13.24 -20.15 7.35
CA PRO A 26 -12.10 -20.60 8.14
C PRO A 26 -11.49 -19.52 9.06
N ILE A 27 -12.16 -18.37 9.21
CA ILE A 27 -11.68 -17.25 10.04
C ILE A 27 -12.72 -16.83 11.07
N ASP A 28 -12.24 -16.29 12.18
CA ASP A 28 -13.08 -15.53 13.11
C ASP A 28 -13.28 -14.11 12.56
N PRO A 29 -14.51 -13.67 12.25
CA PRO A 29 -14.75 -12.33 11.72
C PRO A 29 -14.57 -11.21 12.76
N ILE A 30 -14.41 -11.54 14.04
CA ILE A 30 -14.28 -10.58 15.14
C ILE A 30 -12.81 -10.37 15.52
N SER A 31 -12.00 -11.43 15.46
CA SER A 31 -10.60 -11.39 15.88
C SER A 31 -9.65 -11.33 14.69
N TYR A 32 -8.80 -10.32 14.65
CA TYR A 32 -7.75 -10.23 13.63
C TYR A 32 -6.75 -11.39 13.77
N LYS A 33 -6.57 -12.13 12.68
CA LYS A 33 -5.47 -13.11 12.54
C LYS A 33 -4.92 -13.07 11.12
N ARG A 34 -3.66 -12.68 10.99
CA ARG A 34 -2.95 -12.78 9.71
C ARG A 34 -2.93 -14.23 9.23
N ARG A 35 -3.27 -14.46 7.96
CA ARG A 35 -3.16 -15.77 7.31
C ARG A 35 -1.70 -16.23 7.37
N GLU A 36 -1.50 -17.47 7.82
CA GLU A 36 -0.18 -18.08 7.88
C GLU A 36 0.34 -18.40 6.47
N THR A 37 1.54 -17.94 6.16
CA THR A 37 2.24 -18.23 4.90
C THR A 37 3.71 -18.55 5.17
N PHE A 38 4.34 -19.32 4.29
CA PHE A 38 5.80 -19.43 4.30
C PHE A 38 6.42 -18.26 3.53
N GLU A 39 7.68 -17.95 3.83
CA GLU A 39 8.40 -16.90 3.12
C GLU A 39 8.93 -17.38 1.77
N VAL A 40 8.73 -16.55 0.75
CA VAL A 40 9.39 -16.66 -0.57
C VAL A 40 10.10 -15.35 -0.87
N SER A 41 11.40 -15.27 -0.55
CA SER A 41 12.27 -14.12 -0.88
C SER A 41 11.75 -12.78 -0.33
N GLY A 42 11.45 -12.74 0.96
CA GLY A 42 10.88 -11.56 1.62
C GLY A 42 9.39 -11.33 1.35
N ILE A 43 8.67 -12.28 0.75
CA ILE A 43 7.21 -12.22 0.54
C ILE A 43 6.56 -13.31 1.40
N GLY A 44 5.58 -12.95 2.23
CA GLY A 44 4.94 -13.87 3.17
C GLY A 44 5.72 -14.08 4.47
N GLY A 45 5.29 -15.06 5.27
CA GLY A 45 5.85 -15.26 6.61
C GLY A 45 5.58 -14.06 7.51
N SER A 46 6.62 -13.60 8.22
CA SER A 46 6.55 -12.41 9.09
C SER A 46 6.79 -11.09 8.34
N ASN A 47 7.07 -11.11 7.03
CA ASN A 47 7.38 -9.91 6.26
C ASN A 47 6.13 -9.04 6.06
N VAL A 48 6.31 -7.72 5.98
CA VAL A 48 5.22 -6.80 5.62
C VAL A 48 4.78 -7.03 4.16
N PRO A 49 3.54 -6.70 3.77
CA PRO A 49 3.10 -6.86 2.39
C PRO A 49 3.94 -6.04 1.41
N VAL A 50 4.29 -6.68 0.29
CA VAL A 50 5.04 -6.04 -0.80
C VAL A 50 4.15 -5.21 -1.72
N VAL A 51 4.70 -4.17 -2.33
CA VAL A 51 4.03 -3.33 -3.33
C VAL A 51 4.61 -3.63 -4.71
N VAL A 52 3.74 -3.98 -5.65
CA VAL A 52 4.10 -4.18 -7.07
C VAL A 52 3.76 -2.93 -7.87
N ALA A 53 4.79 -2.32 -8.46
CA ALA A 53 4.65 -1.24 -9.43
C ALA A 53 4.52 -1.79 -10.86
N ASP A 54 3.44 -1.47 -11.55
CA ASP A 54 3.23 -1.90 -12.93
C ASP A 54 3.82 -0.91 -13.93
N TYR A 55 4.89 -1.31 -14.60
CA TYR A 55 5.57 -0.53 -15.63
C TYR A 55 5.41 -1.16 -17.02
N SER A 56 4.55 -2.17 -17.17
CA SER A 56 4.42 -2.94 -18.41
C SER A 56 3.99 -2.12 -19.63
N SER A 57 3.29 -1.00 -19.40
CA SER A 57 2.90 -0.04 -20.44
C SER A 57 3.75 1.24 -20.48
N ARG A 58 4.74 1.38 -19.59
CA ARG A 58 5.53 2.61 -19.43
C ARG A 58 6.81 2.52 -20.24
N LYS A 59 7.15 3.58 -20.97
CA LYS A 59 8.47 3.69 -21.60
C LYS A 59 9.51 3.96 -20.51
N ILE A 60 10.47 3.06 -20.37
CA ILE A 60 11.59 3.17 -19.42
C ILE A 60 12.84 3.48 -20.25
N SER A 61 13.46 4.62 -19.98
CA SER A 61 14.64 5.10 -20.71
C SER A 61 15.88 5.09 -19.82
N ASN A 62 15.73 5.40 -18.53
CA ASN A 62 16.85 5.47 -17.58
C ASN A 62 16.38 5.32 -16.12
N GLN A 63 17.34 5.33 -15.20
CA GLN A 63 17.13 5.19 -13.76
C GLN A 63 16.15 6.21 -13.16
N LYS A 64 16.01 7.41 -13.75
CA LYS A 64 15.12 8.47 -13.25
C LYS A 64 13.65 8.12 -13.36
N ASP A 65 13.30 7.16 -14.22
CA ASP A 65 11.92 6.66 -14.35
C ASP A 65 11.43 5.93 -13.09
N PHE A 66 12.31 5.58 -12.15
CA PHE A 66 11.95 4.91 -10.89
C PHE A 66 11.69 5.89 -9.72
N THR A 67 11.85 7.19 -9.95
CA THR A 67 11.54 8.23 -8.94
C THR A 67 10.08 8.21 -8.50
N ASP A 68 9.17 7.88 -9.41
CA ASP A 68 7.74 7.77 -9.16
C ASP A 68 7.38 6.66 -8.16
N ILE A 69 8.25 5.68 -8.01
CA ILE A 69 8.07 4.52 -7.13
C ILE A 69 9.11 4.49 -6.01
N GLY A 70 9.67 5.65 -5.65
CA GLY A 70 10.49 5.84 -4.45
C GLY A 70 11.97 5.55 -4.59
N TYR A 71 12.49 5.42 -5.81
CA TYR A 71 13.92 5.20 -6.06
C TYR A 71 14.57 6.44 -6.65
N LYS A 72 15.66 6.90 -6.05
CA LYS A 72 16.52 7.93 -6.61
C LYS A 72 17.90 7.33 -6.89
N TYR A 73 18.40 7.55 -8.10
CA TYR A 73 19.75 7.19 -8.47
C TYR A 73 20.64 8.44 -8.45
N ASP A 74 21.78 8.34 -7.77
CA ASP A 74 22.80 9.38 -7.73
C ASP A 74 23.96 9.02 -8.66
N GLU A 75 23.97 9.65 -9.83
CA GLU A 75 24.98 9.41 -10.89
C GLU A 75 26.42 9.63 -10.40
N PRO A 76 26.76 10.66 -9.59
CA PRO A 76 28.14 10.88 -9.13
C PRO A 76 28.68 9.80 -8.19
N SER A 77 27.85 9.26 -7.28
CA SER A 77 28.28 8.23 -6.33
C SER A 77 27.96 6.80 -6.76
N ASP A 78 27.25 6.62 -7.87
CA ASP A 78 26.78 5.32 -8.38
C ASP A 78 25.95 4.55 -7.33
N LYS A 79 25.03 5.26 -6.67
CA LYS A 79 24.22 4.72 -5.56
C LYS A 79 22.73 4.96 -5.75
N TRP A 80 21.97 3.99 -5.27
CA TRP A 80 20.52 4.09 -5.15
C TRP A 80 20.12 4.50 -3.73
N TYR A 81 19.21 5.47 -3.64
CA TYR A 81 18.55 5.90 -2.42
C TYR A 81 17.08 5.52 -2.51
N LEU A 82 16.57 4.88 -1.46
CA LEU A 82 15.21 4.36 -1.40
C LEU A 82 14.42 5.14 -0.35
N SER A 83 13.22 5.58 -0.71
CA SER A 83 12.27 6.10 0.28
C SER A 83 11.57 4.97 1.01
N ASP A 84 10.94 5.26 2.15
CA ASP A 84 10.09 4.30 2.86
C ASP A 84 8.85 3.84 2.05
N ALA A 85 8.52 4.58 0.99
CA ALA A 85 7.48 4.25 0.03
C ALA A 85 8.05 3.70 -1.30
N ALA A 86 9.26 3.12 -1.27
CA ALA A 86 9.84 2.45 -2.42
C ALA A 86 9.13 1.12 -2.70
N ALA A 87 8.63 0.93 -3.93
CA ALA A 87 7.97 -0.31 -4.33
C ALA A 87 8.96 -1.49 -4.33
N ASP A 88 8.58 -2.65 -3.80
CA ASP A 88 9.51 -3.78 -3.63
C ASP A 88 9.70 -4.59 -4.93
N ILE A 89 8.74 -4.49 -5.85
CA ILE A 89 8.67 -5.25 -7.09
C ILE A 89 8.24 -4.33 -8.24
N ILE A 90 8.86 -4.46 -9.40
CA ILE A 90 8.37 -3.88 -10.66
C ILE A 90 7.93 -4.99 -11.60
N TYR A 91 6.72 -4.87 -12.14
CA TYR A 91 6.28 -5.69 -13.27
C TYR A 91 6.57 -4.97 -14.60
N LEU A 92 7.32 -5.64 -15.48
CA LEU A 92 7.75 -5.10 -16.77
C LEU A 92 6.95 -5.67 -17.96
N GLY A 93 6.14 -6.70 -17.75
CA GLY A 93 5.51 -7.45 -18.83
C GLY A 93 6.56 -8.01 -19.79
N LYS A 94 6.64 -7.43 -20.99
CA LYS A 94 7.58 -7.80 -22.06
C LYS A 94 8.82 -6.91 -22.14
N LEU A 95 8.86 -5.85 -21.36
CA LEU A 95 9.96 -4.88 -21.41
C LEU A 95 11.21 -5.48 -20.76
N ASN A 96 12.37 -5.09 -21.29
CA ASN A 96 13.65 -5.39 -20.67
C ASN A 96 14.41 -4.09 -20.38
N ILE A 97 15.16 -4.10 -19.27
CA ILE A 97 15.97 -2.99 -18.81
C ILE A 97 17.44 -3.40 -18.87
N ASN A 98 18.24 -2.52 -19.46
CA ASN A 98 19.66 -2.75 -19.73
C ASN A 98 20.60 -1.95 -18.80
N PHE A 99 20.05 -1.28 -17.78
CA PHE A 99 20.84 -0.61 -16.74
C PHE A 99 20.77 -1.40 -15.41
N GLU A 100 21.72 -1.11 -14.52
CA GLU A 100 21.81 -1.73 -13.20
C GLU A 100 20.65 -1.33 -12.29
N ILE A 101 20.11 -2.30 -11.56
CA ILE A 101 18.99 -2.11 -10.64
C ILE A 101 19.44 -2.36 -9.19
N PRO A 102 18.77 -1.75 -8.20
CA PRO A 102 19.03 -2.02 -6.78
C PRO A 102 18.93 -3.51 -6.45
N GLU A 103 19.80 -4.01 -5.58
CA GLU A 103 19.85 -5.44 -5.24
C GLU A 103 18.58 -5.98 -4.57
N ASN A 104 17.84 -5.10 -3.89
CA ASN A 104 16.61 -5.44 -3.20
C ASN A 104 15.36 -5.32 -4.08
N LEU A 105 15.47 -4.76 -5.29
CA LEU A 105 14.37 -4.59 -6.23
C LEU A 105 14.20 -5.83 -7.10
N LYS A 106 13.00 -6.41 -7.08
CA LYS A 106 12.67 -7.58 -7.91
C LYS A 106 11.96 -7.14 -9.19
N LEU A 107 12.31 -7.74 -10.32
CA LEU A 107 11.64 -7.52 -11.61
C LEU A 107 10.82 -8.74 -11.99
N ILE A 108 9.52 -8.56 -12.23
CA ILE A 108 8.64 -9.59 -12.78
C ILE A 108 8.49 -9.37 -14.29
N ILE A 109 8.67 -10.44 -15.05
CA ILE A 109 8.60 -10.46 -16.52
C ILE A 109 7.70 -11.62 -16.95
N ASP A 110 6.95 -11.45 -18.04
CA ASP A 110 6.16 -12.54 -18.61
C ASP A 110 7.04 -13.74 -18.98
N TYR A 111 6.61 -14.95 -18.63
CA TYR A 111 7.43 -16.16 -18.76
C TYR A 111 8.03 -16.36 -20.17
N ALA A 112 7.24 -16.08 -21.22
CA ALA A 112 7.69 -16.19 -22.60
C ALA A 112 8.91 -15.32 -22.93
N ASP A 113 8.98 -14.12 -22.35
CA ASP A 113 10.08 -13.16 -22.57
C ASP A 113 11.21 -13.38 -21.56
N TRP A 114 10.88 -13.78 -20.33
CA TRP A 114 11.87 -14.16 -19.32
C TRP A 114 12.79 -15.31 -19.79
N ASN A 115 12.27 -16.26 -20.58
CA ASN A 115 13.06 -17.35 -21.14
C ASN A 115 14.13 -16.90 -22.13
N LYS A 116 13.97 -15.73 -22.74
CA LYS A 116 14.88 -15.20 -23.76
C LYS A 116 16.01 -14.36 -23.15
N LEU A 117 16.00 -14.12 -21.84
CA LEU A 117 16.98 -13.28 -21.18
C LEU A 117 18.32 -13.99 -21.01
N ASP A 118 19.39 -13.27 -21.35
CA ASP A 118 20.77 -13.73 -21.11
C ASP A 118 21.08 -13.82 -19.61
N SER A 119 20.59 -12.86 -18.82
CA SER A 119 20.74 -12.81 -17.36
C SER A 119 19.39 -12.79 -16.67
N LYS A 120 19.21 -13.73 -15.74
CA LYS A 120 18.01 -13.87 -14.90
C LYS A 120 18.20 -13.32 -13.48
N LYS A 121 19.32 -12.62 -13.22
CA LYS A 121 19.58 -11.99 -11.91
C LYS A 121 18.45 -11.00 -11.60
N LEU A 122 17.83 -11.16 -10.43
CA LEU A 122 16.71 -10.35 -9.91
C LEU A 122 15.45 -10.31 -10.81
N ARG A 123 15.39 -11.18 -11.84
CA ARG A 123 14.29 -11.24 -12.80
C ARG A 123 13.55 -12.56 -12.63
N TYR A 124 12.26 -12.49 -12.40
CA TYR A 124 11.42 -13.63 -12.05
C TYR A 124 10.25 -13.76 -13.01
N PRO A 125 9.86 -15.00 -13.39
CA PRO A 125 8.79 -15.20 -14.35
C PRO A 125 7.41 -15.06 -13.70
N LEU A 126 6.49 -14.38 -14.40
CA LEU A 126 5.05 -14.49 -14.22
C LEU A 126 4.50 -15.52 -15.20
N LEU A 127 3.92 -16.59 -14.67
CA LEU A 127 3.36 -17.69 -15.45
C LEU A 127 1.84 -17.61 -15.50
N THR A 128 1.31 -18.03 -16.64
CA THR A 128 -0.07 -18.51 -16.77
C THR A 128 -0.21 -19.94 -16.25
N ILE A 129 -1.44 -20.38 -16.00
CA ILE A 129 -1.72 -21.76 -15.55
C ILE A 129 -1.21 -22.79 -16.55
N SER A 130 -1.44 -22.57 -17.84
CA SER A 130 -0.98 -23.48 -18.90
C SER A 130 0.54 -23.63 -18.89
N GLU A 131 1.27 -22.53 -18.75
CA GLU A 131 2.74 -22.54 -18.66
C GLU A 131 3.20 -23.24 -17.38
N TYR A 132 2.56 -22.97 -16.24
CA TYR A 132 2.90 -23.58 -14.97
C TYR A 132 2.66 -25.10 -14.96
N LEU A 133 1.53 -25.56 -15.51
CA LEU A 133 1.21 -26.99 -15.58
C LEU A 133 2.15 -27.74 -16.55
N ALA A 134 2.53 -27.12 -17.67
CA ALA A 134 3.43 -27.72 -18.66
C ALA A 134 4.86 -27.97 -18.14
N GLN A 135 5.28 -27.32 -17.05
CA GLN A 135 6.62 -27.51 -16.50
C GLN A 135 6.75 -28.84 -15.74
N LYS A 136 7.73 -29.64 -16.16
CA LYS A 136 8.09 -30.95 -15.57
C LYS A 136 9.07 -30.85 -14.40
N THR A 137 9.87 -29.79 -14.35
CA THR A 137 10.86 -29.52 -13.29
C THR A 137 10.62 -28.14 -12.72
N PHE A 138 10.45 -28.08 -11.41
CA PHE A 138 10.30 -26.83 -10.68
C PHE A 138 11.62 -26.08 -10.74
N PHE A 139 11.63 -24.91 -11.37
CA PHE A 139 12.79 -24.01 -11.31
C PHE A 139 13.08 -23.72 -9.83
N ASP A 140 14.35 -23.86 -9.40
CA ASP A 140 14.86 -23.55 -8.05
C ASP A 140 14.91 -22.03 -7.78
N GLN A 141 14.00 -21.29 -8.42
CA GLN A 141 13.92 -19.84 -8.41
C GLN A 141 12.49 -19.43 -8.09
N ILE A 142 12.36 -18.22 -7.55
CA ILE A 142 11.07 -17.61 -7.26
C ILE A 142 10.30 -17.46 -8.56
N LYS A 143 9.00 -17.71 -8.49
CA LYS A 143 8.09 -17.57 -9.63
C LYS A 143 6.72 -17.10 -9.16
N PHE A 144 6.01 -16.44 -10.06
CA PHE A 144 4.70 -15.88 -9.81
C PHE A 144 3.68 -16.59 -10.69
N LEU A 145 2.56 -17.02 -10.13
CA LEU A 145 1.48 -17.67 -10.88
C LEU A 145 0.24 -16.78 -10.87
N LYS A 146 -0.22 -16.39 -12.06
CA LYS A 146 -1.44 -15.62 -12.22
C LYS A 146 -2.67 -16.53 -12.13
N LEU A 147 -3.61 -16.19 -11.25
CA LEU A 147 -4.82 -16.98 -10.97
C LEU A 147 -6.07 -16.11 -10.87
N LYS A 148 -7.21 -16.65 -11.30
CA LYS A 148 -8.56 -16.17 -10.99
C LYS A 148 -9.31 -17.18 -10.14
N SER A 149 -10.42 -16.76 -9.53
CA SER A 149 -11.21 -17.61 -8.62
C SER A 149 -11.79 -18.89 -9.25
N ASP A 150 -11.97 -18.88 -10.56
CA ASP A 150 -12.48 -20.05 -11.28
C ASP A 150 -11.42 -21.08 -11.67
N ASP A 151 -10.15 -20.77 -11.48
CA ASP A 151 -9.03 -21.58 -11.99
C ASP A 151 -8.63 -22.75 -11.08
N LEU A 152 -9.25 -22.90 -9.90
CA LEU A 152 -8.81 -23.79 -8.82
C LEU A 152 -9.23 -25.26 -9.03
N SER A 153 -8.63 -25.94 -10.01
CA SER A 153 -8.78 -27.39 -10.18
C SER A 153 -7.98 -28.17 -9.10
N LYS A 154 -8.41 -29.39 -8.78
CA LYS A 154 -7.73 -30.25 -7.78
C LYS A 154 -6.26 -30.51 -8.12
N ASP A 155 -5.95 -30.73 -9.40
CA ASP A 155 -4.57 -30.97 -9.86
C ASP A 155 -3.70 -29.72 -9.77
N LEU A 156 -4.29 -28.54 -10.02
CA LEU A 156 -3.57 -27.28 -9.86
C LEU A 156 -3.27 -27.00 -8.39
N LEU A 157 -4.26 -27.18 -7.51
CA LEU A 157 -4.13 -26.97 -6.07
C LEU A 157 -3.06 -27.88 -5.45
N SER A 158 -3.03 -29.16 -5.84
CA SER A 158 -2.01 -30.10 -5.35
C SER A 158 -0.60 -29.69 -5.80
N LYS A 159 -0.44 -29.26 -7.06
CA LYS A 159 0.83 -28.74 -7.57
C LYS A 159 1.27 -27.47 -6.85
N ILE A 160 0.35 -26.52 -6.63
CA ILE A 160 0.61 -25.29 -5.87
C ILE A 160 1.08 -25.61 -4.45
N LYS A 161 0.37 -26.51 -3.74
CA LYS A 161 0.69 -26.88 -2.35
C LYS A 161 2.11 -27.45 -2.20
N SER A 162 2.63 -28.12 -3.23
CA SER A 162 3.97 -28.69 -3.23
C SER A 162 5.10 -27.71 -3.58
N ASP A 163 4.78 -26.50 -4.08
CA ASP A 163 5.77 -25.56 -4.61
C ASP A 163 6.12 -24.45 -3.61
N SER A 164 7.23 -24.64 -2.90
CA SER A 164 7.73 -23.71 -1.87
C SER A 164 8.41 -22.45 -2.40
N LYS A 165 8.55 -22.30 -3.73
CA LYS A 165 9.13 -21.11 -4.38
C LYS A 165 8.09 -20.30 -5.15
N LEU A 166 6.82 -20.65 -4.99
CA LEU A 166 5.72 -20.05 -5.74
C LEU A 166 5.01 -18.97 -4.92
N VAL A 167 4.88 -17.79 -5.53
CA VAL A 167 4.00 -16.69 -5.09
C VAL A 167 2.76 -16.68 -5.99
N LEU A 168 1.58 -16.59 -5.40
CA LEU A 168 0.33 -16.49 -6.15
C LEU A 168 0.01 -15.03 -6.43
N THR A 169 -0.36 -14.69 -7.65
CA THR A 169 -0.89 -13.37 -8.02
C THR A 169 -2.36 -13.56 -8.40
N ILE A 170 -3.27 -13.17 -7.51
CA ILE A 170 -4.70 -13.34 -7.73
C ILE A 170 -5.30 -12.09 -8.37
N GLU A 171 -6.02 -12.26 -9.47
CA GLU A 171 -6.74 -11.19 -10.16
C GLU A 171 -8.21 -11.56 -10.38
N THR A 172 -9.02 -10.56 -10.70
CA THR A 172 -10.47 -10.74 -10.87
C THR A 172 -11.04 -9.62 -11.73
N ASP A 173 -11.92 -10.00 -12.65
CA ASP A 173 -12.72 -9.08 -13.46
C ASP A 173 -14.11 -8.85 -12.85
N ASN A 174 -14.38 -9.44 -11.68
CA ASN A 174 -15.65 -9.33 -11.01
C ASN A 174 -15.80 -7.93 -10.39
N GLU A 175 -16.96 -7.29 -10.62
CA GLU A 175 -17.31 -6.03 -9.97
C GLU A 175 -17.33 -6.18 -8.44
N HIS A 176 -17.69 -7.37 -7.95
CA HIS A 176 -17.66 -7.73 -6.54
C HIS A 176 -16.34 -8.38 -6.12
N GLY A 177 -15.23 -7.81 -6.62
CA GLY A 177 -13.89 -8.38 -6.53
C GLY A 177 -13.41 -8.71 -5.11
N MET A 178 -13.66 -7.82 -4.14
CA MET A 178 -13.28 -8.08 -2.74
C MET A 178 -13.88 -9.39 -2.23
N ALA A 179 -15.18 -9.61 -2.45
CA ALA A 179 -15.85 -10.83 -2.00
C ALA A 179 -15.35 -12.07 -2.75
N GLU A 180 -15.11 -11.96 -4.06
CA GLU A 180 -14.59 -13.06 -4.86
C GLU A 180 -13.18 -13.47 -4.44
N GLN A 181 -12.30 -12.49 -4.17
CA GLN A 181 -10.95 -12.73 -3.68
C GLN A 181 -10.95 -13.20 -2.23
N ARG A 182 -11.86 -12.72 -1.37
CA ARG A 182 -12.03 -13.24 0.00
C ARG A 182 -12.37 -14.73 -0.02
N ARG A 183 -13.29 -15.14 -0.89
CA ARG A 183 -13.61 -16.56 -1.13
C ARG A 183 -12.40 -17.35 -1.61
N PHE A 184 -11.55 -16.77 -2.46
CA PHE A 184 -10.29 -17.39 -2.88
C PHE A 184 -9.40 -17.72 -1.67
N PHE A 185 -9.22 -16.76 -0.75
CA PHE A 185 -8.44 -16.99 0.47
C PHE A 185 -9.03 -18.08 1.36
N PHE A 186 -10.36 -18.16 1.49
CA PHE A 186 -11.00 -19.23 2.24
C PHE A 186 -10.67 -20.61 1.65
N GLU A 187 -10.72 -20.74 0.33
CA GLU A 187 -10.31 -21.98 -0.34
C GLU A 187 -8.84 -22.33 -0.04
N LEU A 188 -7.92 -21.35 -0.12
CA LEU A 188 -6.52 -21.63 0.20
C LEU A 188 -6.35 -22.12 1.64
N ILE A 189 -7.08 -21.56 2.60
CA ILE A 189 -6.98 -21.96 4.01
C ILE A 189 -7.55 -23.36 4.20
N ASN A 190 -8.72 -23.65 3.64
CA ASN A 190 -9.37 -24.97 3.74
C ASN A 190 -8.53 -26.08 3.08
N GLN A 191 -7.77 -25.76 2.03
CA GLN A 191 -6.86 -26.69 1.35
C GLN A 191 -5.45 -26.72 1.98
N GLU A 192 -5.21 -25.94 3.04
CA GLU A 192 -3.92 -25.74 3.71
C GLU A 192 -2.78 -25.30 2.77
N ILE A 193 -3.11 -24.47 1.79
CA ILE A 193 -2.14 -23.84 0.90
C ILE A 193 -1.57 -22.63 1.61
N LYS A 194 -0.26 -22.67 1.90
CA LYS A 194 0.47 -21.62 2.64
C LYS A 194 1.33 -20.72 1.74
N ASN A 195 1.18 -20.81 0.42
CA ASN A 195 1.87 -19.92 -0.51
C ASN A 195 1.51 -18.45 -0.24
N PRO A 196 2.49 -17.53 -0.32
CA PRO A 196 2.21 -16.10 -0.24
C PRO A 196 1.37 -15.62 -1.43
N VAL A 197 0.52 -14.62 -1.20
CA VAL A 197 -0.44 -14.13 -2.19
C VAL A 197 -0.32 -12.63 -2.41
N ILE A 198 -0.09 -12.21 -3.65
CA ILE A 198 -0.23 -10.83 -4.10
C ILE A 198 -1.64 -10.63 -4.62
N ILE A 199 -2.37 -9.67 -4.04
CA ILE A 199 -3.70 -9.28 -4.48
C ILE A 199 -3.55 -8.29 -5.63
N LYS A 200 -4.13 -8.60 -6.80
CA LYS A 200 -4.15 -7.71 -7.96
C LYS A 200 -5.57 -7.21 -8.23
N ARG A 201 -5.71 -5.89 -8.45
CA ARG A 201 -6.96 -5.26 -8.92
C ARG A 201 -6.66 -4.32 -10.08
N ASP A 202 -7.54 -4.36 -11.06
CA ASP A 202 -7.51 -3.51 -12.23
C ASP A 202 -8.78 -2.67 -12.31
N TYR A 203 -8.63 -1.38 -12.59
CA TYR A 203 -9.76 -0.44 -12.71
C TYR A 203 -9.72 0.31 -14.03
N GLN A 204 -10.78 0.15 -14.79
CA GLN A 204 -10.91 0.67 -16.15
C GLN A 204 -12.00 1.72 -16.21
N ASN A 205 -11.76 2.81 -16.94
CA ASN A 205 -12.76 3.84 -17.27
C ASN A 205 -13.42 4.49 -16.03
N ILE A 206 -12.63 4.78 -15.00
CA ILE A 206 -13.10 5.55 -13.82
C ILE A 206 -12.09 6.66 -13.47
N SER A 207 -12.54 7.66 -12.72
CA SER A 207 -11.68 8.77 -12.26
C SER A 207 -10.61 8.28 -11.27
N LEU A 208 -9.49 8.99 -11.17
CA LEU A 208 -8.44 8.64 -10.18
C LEU A 208 -8.97 8.69 -8.73
N ASP A 209 -9.88 9.63 -8.41
CA ASP A 209 -10.48 9.69 -7.09
C ASP A 209 -11.31 8.43 -6.78
N ASP A 210 -12.04 7.92 -7.77
CA ASP A 210 -12.77 6.66 -7.64
C ASP A 210 -11.82 5.46 -7.59
N VAL A 211 -10.72 5.45 -8.35
CA VAL A 211 -9.66 4.41 -8.23
C VAL A 211 -9.16 4.35 -6.79
N ARG A 212 -8.81 5.50 -6.19
CA ARG A 212 -8.33 5.56 -4.80
C ARG A 212 -9.38 4.99 -3.84
N LEU A 213 -10.63 5.41 -3.99
CA LEU A 213 -11.71 5.01 -3.10
C LEU A 213 -12.04 3.51 -3.23
N TYR A 214 -12.10 3.02 -4.46
CA TYR A 214 -12.51 1.66 -4.75
C TYR A 214 -11.40 0.65 -4.43
N SER A 215 -10.16 0.97 -4.78
CA SER A 215 -8.99 0.17 -4.39
C SER A 215 -8.86 0.10 -2.86
N SER A 216 -9.04 1.23 -2.15
CA SER A 216 -9.00 1.23 -0.68
C SER A 216 -10.06 0.32 -0.06
N THR A 217 -11.25 0.23 -0.65
CA THR A 217 -12.30 -0.67 -0.17
C THR A 217 -11.96 -2.14 -0.46
N ASP A 218 -11.42 -2.45 -1.65
CA ASP A 218 -11.16 -3.82 -2.06
C ASP A 218 -9.95 -4.43 -1.35
N PHE A 219 -8.80 -3.74 -1.41
CA PHE A 219 -7.60 -4.18 -0.72
C PHE A 219 -7.77 -4.07 0.79
N GLY A 220 -8.37 -2.97 1.27
CA GLY A 220 -8.54 -2.72 2.70
C GLY A 220 -9.34 -3.80 3.41
N GLY A 221 -10.46 -4.24 2.82
CA GLY A 221 -11.27 -5.32 3.38
C GLY A 221 -10.48 -6.62 3.55
N LEU A 222 -9.72 -7.03 2.53
CA LEU A 222 -8.91 -8.25 2.57
C LEU A 222 -7.76 -8.15 3.58
N LEU A 223 -7.06 -7.01 3.62
CA LEU A 223 -5.94 -6.79 4.52
C LEU A 223 -6.39 -6.76 5.99
N ILE A 224 -7.57 -6.20 6.29
CA ILE A 224 -8.15 -6.20 7.64
C ILE A 224 -8.59 -7.61 8.05
N ASP A 225 -9.01 -8.46 7.12
CA ASP A 225 -9.23 -9.89 7.39
C ASP A 225 -7.92 -10.68 7.61
N GLY A 226 -6.75 -10.02 7.46
CA GLY A 226 -5.44 -10.66 7.59
C GLY A 226 -4.97 -11.36 6.31
N PHE A 227 -5.56 -11.03 5.16
CA PHE A 227 -5.23 -11.62 3.87
C PHE A 227 -4.34 -10.73 3.01
N GLY A 228 -3.46 -11.37 2.22
CA GLY A 228 -2.54 -10.72 1.30
C GLY A 228 -1.15 -10.49 1.88
N ASP A 229 -0.16 -10.91 1.10
CA ASP A 229 1.28 -10.71 1.35
C ASP A 229 1.88 -9.71 0.36
N GLY A 230 1.05 -9.15 -0.53
CA GLY A 230 1.39 -8.03 -1.38
C GLY A 230 0.19 -7.46 -2.12
N VAL A 231 0.37 -6.28 -2.70
CA VAL A 231 -0.66 -5.53 -3.42
C VAL A 231 -0.16 -5.06 -4.78
N TRP A 232 -1.01 -5.16 -5.78
CA TRP A 232 -0.75 -4.74 -7.16
C TRP A 232 -2.00 -4.06 -7.72
N LEU A 233 -1.90 -2.76 -8.02
CA LEU A 233 -2.98 -1.97 -8.58
C LEU A 233 -2.62 -1.51 -9.99
N THR A 234 -3.55 -1.71 -10.93
CA THR A 234 -3.48 -1.16 -12.28
C THR A 234 -4.72 -0.33 -12.56
N THR A 235 -4.58 0.64 -13.46
CA THR A 235 -5.72 1.40 -13.96
C THR A 235 -5.45 1.96 -15.36
N GLU A 236 -6.49 2.00 -16.18
CA GLU A 236 -6.56 2.86 -17.36
C GLU A 236 -7.71 3.86 -17.16
N THR A 237 -7.36 5.13 -17.06
CA THR A 237 -8.32 6.23 -16.94
C THR A 237 -8.78 6.69 -18.31
N GLU A 238 -10.00 7.22 -18.42
CA GLU A 238 -10.47 7.80 -19.68
C GLU A 238 -9.54 8.93 -20.14
N LYS A 239 -9.27 8.98 -21.46
CA LYS A 239 -8.38 9.93 -22.13
C LYS A 239 -8.76 11.42 -21.97
N SER A 240 -9.84 11.75 -21.25
CA SER A 240 -10.30 13.12 -21.04
C SER A 240 -9.81 13.78 -19.74
N GLU A 241 -9.14 13.02 -18.85
CA GLU A 241 -8.67 13.52 -17.54
C GLU A 241 -7.15 13.61 -17.39
N SER A 242 -6.37 13.32 -18.44
CA SER A 242 -4.92 13.60 -18.43
C SER A 242 -4.58 15.10 -18.26
N GLU A 243 -5.58 15.97 -18.25
CA GLU A 243 -5.47 17.41 -18.02
C GLU A 243 -6.34 17.96 -16.86
N LYS A 244 -7.11 17.12 -16.17
CA LYS A 244 -7.87 17.57 -14.99
C LYS A 244 -7.15 17.17 -13.72
N THR A 245 -6.35 18.12 -13.27
CA THR A 245 -5.96 18.37 -11.88
C THR A 245 -6.94 17.69 -10.92
N SER A 246 -6.46 16.73 -10.13
CA SER A 246 -7.21 16.33 -8.94
C SER A 246 -7.62 17.63 -8.22
N LYS A 247 -8.91 17.82 -7.92
CA LYS A 247 -9.40 19.10 -7.35
C LYS A 247 -8.69 19.52 -6.05
N LEU A 248 -7.90 18.62 -5.46
CA LEU A 248 -7.19 18.77 -4.20
C LEU A 248 -5.66 18.87 -4.30
N THR A 249 -5.06 18.68 -5.48
CA THR A 249 -3.59 18.72 -5.62
C THR A 249 -3.21 19.35 -6.96
N PHE A 250 -2.64 20.56 -6.91
CA PHE A 250 -2.11 21.33 -8.04
C PHE A 250 -0.79 20.76 -8.63
N VAL A 251 -0.51 19.47 -8.43
CA VAL A 251 0.75 18.84 -8.84
C VAL A 251 0.47 17.86 -9.99
N LYS A 252 1.19 18.03 -11.10
CA LYS A 252 1.23 17.07 -12.20
C LYS A 252 1.94 15.80 -11.72
N GLU A 253 1.17 14.80 -11.29
CA GLU A 253 1.66 13.51 -10.81
C GLU A 253 1.51 12.46 -11.92
N SER A 254 2.47 11.53 -12.06
CA SER A 254 2.33 10.40 -12.97
C SER A 254 1.34 9.36 -12.42
N LYS A 255 0.82 8.50 -13.31
CA LYS A 255 -0.06 7.39 -12.92
C LYS A 255 0.62 6.46 -11.91
N GLU A 256 1.88 6.13 -12.16
CA GLU A 256 2.65 5.21 -11.33
C GLU A 256 2.89 5.79 -9.92
N LYS A 257 3.20 7.09 -9.82
CA LYS A 257 3.35 7.77 -8.53
C LYS A 257 2.05 7.82 -7.74
N PHE A 258 0.93 8.10 -8.42
CA PHE A 258 -0.41 8.05 -7.81
C PHE A 258 -0.76 6.65 -7.28
N ILE A 259 -0.53 5.60 -8.08
CA ILE A 259 -0.80 4.21 -7.71
C ILE A 259 0.06 3.82 -6.51
N ASN A 260 1.37 4.06 -6.57
CA ASN A 260 2.30 3.71 -5.52
C ASN A 260 1.92 4.38 -4.20
N ARG A 261 1.66 5.69 -4.21
CA ARG A 261 1.17 6.44 -3.05
C ARG A 261 -0.15 5.90 -2.51
N THR A 262 -1.07 5.49 -3.38
CA THR A 262 -2.36 4.90 -2.99
C THR A 262 -2.17 3.57 -2.30
N LEU A 263 -1.36 2.65 -2.87
CA LEU A 263 -1.09 1.34 -2.28
C LEU A 263 -0.43 1.45 -0.89
N PHE A 264 0.62 2.26 -0.76
CA PHE A 264 1.23 2.52 0.55
C PHE A 264 0.27 3.16 1.55
N GLY A 265 -0.61 4.06 1.08
CA GLY A 265 -1.67 4.64 1.90
C GLY A 265 -2.65 3.60 2.44
N ILE A 266 -3.04 2.63 1.61
CA ILE A 266 -3.91 1.51 2.02
C ILE A 266 -3.20 0.62 3.04
N LEU A 267 -1.93 0.27 2.81
CA LEU A 267 -1.16 -0.55 3.76
C LEU A 267 -0.98 0.15 5.11
N GLN A 268 -0.73 1.46 5.11
CA GLN A 268 -0.67 2.29 6.33
C GLN A 268 -2.01 2.29 7.05
N ALA A 269 -3.12 2.55 6.34
CA ALA A 269 -4.46 2.63 6.92
C ALA A 269 -4.94 1.30 7.53
N THR A 270 -4.49 0.18 6.96
CA THR A 270 -4.77 -1.17 7.47
C THR A 270 -3.75 -1.65 8.51
N ARG A 271 -2.73 -0.83 8.81
CA ARG A 271 -1.61 -1.15 9.71
C ARG A 271 -0.83 -2.41 9.33
N THR A 272 -0.91 -2.83 8.08
CA THR A 272 -0.16 -3.99 7.56
C THR A 272 1.26 -3.63 7.14
N ARG A 273 1.51 -2.36 6.80
CA ARG A 273 2.85 -1.79 6.61
C ARG A 273 2.83 -0.31 6.94
N ILE A 274 3.77 0.12 7.79
CA ILE A 274 3.95 1.53 8.14
C ILE A 274 5.11 2.10 7.33
N SER A 275 4.87 3.19 6.59
CA SER A 275 5.86 3.85 5.73
C SER A 275 6.09 5.32 6.05
N LYS A 276 5.29 5.90 6.96
CA LYS A 276 5.41 7.29 7.39
C LYS A 276 4.73 7.51 8.74
N THR A 277 4.82 8.73 9.24
CA THR A 277 4.10 9.18 10.43
C THR A 277 2.59 9.04 10.26
N GLU A 278 1.92 8.56 11.30
CA GLU A 278 0.46 8.45 11.37
C GLU A 278 -0.09 9.72 12.05
N TYR A 279 -1.08 10.35 11.43
CA TYR A 279 -1.73 11.55 11.97
C TYR A 279 -3.16 11.23 12.36
N ILE A 280 -3.51 11.50 13.61
CA ILE A 280 -4.85 11.31 14.15
C ILE A 280 -5.42 12.70 14.40
N ALA A 281 -6.33 13.16 13.54
CA ALA A 281 -6.87 14.52 13.66
C ALA A 281 -8.39 14.49 13.77
N CYS A 282 -8.94 15.32 14.66
CA CYS A 282 -10.39 15.50 14.73
C CYS A 282 -10.88 16.30 13.52
N PRO A 283 -12.14 16.12 13.09
CA PRO A 283 -12.75 17.10 12.21
C PRO A 283 -12.79 18.47 12.92
N SER A 284 -12.58 19.56 12.18
CA SER A 284 -12.77 20.90 12.75
C SER A 284 -14.22 21.07 13.21
N CYS A 285 -14.43 21.77 14.32
CA CYS A 285 -15.77 22.04 14.87
C CYS A 285 -15.80 23.41 15.56
N GLY A 286 -16.98 23.86 16.00
CA GLY A 286 -17.13 25.16 16.68
C GLY A 286 -16.40 25.29 18.03
N ARG A 287 -15.76 24.22 18.51
CA ARG A 287 -14.91 24.23 19.73
C ARG A 287 -13.44 24.44 19.42
N THR A 288 -13.04 24.42 18.14
CA THR A 288 -11.66 24.64 17.72
C THR A 288 -11.34 26.13 17.83
N LEU A 289 -10.33 26.47 18.64
CA LEU A 289 -9.95 27.86 18.95
C LEU A 289 -8.58 28.28 18.39
N PHE A 290 -8.13 27.57 17.34
CA PHE A 290 -6.93 27.86 16.56
C PHE A 290 -7.13 27.35 15.12
N ASP A 291 -6.26 27.71 14.19
CA ASP A 291 -6.33 27.15 12.83
C ASP A 291 -5.82 25.70 12.81
N LEU A 292 -6.75 24.76 12.97
CA LEU A 292 -6.44 23.33 12.99
C LEU A 292 -5.88 22.85 11.64
N GLN A 293 -6.35 23.39 10.53
CA GLN A 293 -5.97 22.91 9.20
C GLN A 293 -4.53 23.34 8.89
N GLU A 294 -4.23 24.64 9.00
CA GLU A 294 -2.89 25.16 8.77
C GLU A 294 -1.87 24.55 9.73
N THR A 295 -2.24 24.39 11.00
CA THR A 295 -1.38 23.75 12.00
C THR A 295 -1.11 22.28 11.67
N THR A 296 -2.14 21.55 11.22
CA THR A 296 -1.98 20.15 10.81
C THR A 296 -1.04 20.03 9.62
N GLU A 297 -1.16 20.90 8.62
CA GLU A 297 -0.25 20.94 7.48
C GLU A 297 1.18 21.28 7.90
N MET A 298 1.36 22.24 8.82
CA MET A 298 2.67 22.63 9.35
C MET A 298 3.36 21.49 10.10
N ILE A 299 2.64 20.80 10.99
CA ILE A 299 3.15 19.64 11.71
C ILE A 299 3.52 18.57 10.68
N ARG A 300 2.61 18.22 9.77
CA ARG A 300 2.85 17.20 8.74
C ARG A 300 4.11 17.45 7.92
N LYS A 301 4.30 18.68 7.43
CA LYS A 301 5.47 19.07 6.64
C LYS A 301 6.78 18.87 7.40
N ARG A 302 6.77 19.03 8.72
CA ARG A 302 7.96 18.90 9.57
C ARG A 302 8.17 17.49 10.10
N THR A 303 7.14 16.65 10.15
CA THR A 303 7.23 15.35 10.82
C THR A 303 6.97 14.15 9.91
N GLU A 304 6.52 14.29 8.65
CA GLU A 304 6.07 13.14 7.83
C GLU A 304 7.09 12.03 7.57
N HIS A 305 8.38 12.33 7.69
CA HIS A 305 9.48 11.39 7.54
C HIS A 305 9.68 10.50 8.78
N LEU A 306 9.03 10.80 9.91
CA LEU A 306 9.17 10.06 11.15
C LEU A 306 8.33 8.78 11.12
N LYS A 307 8.84 7.76 10.43
CA LYS A 307 8.19 6.45 10.29
C LYS A 307 7.92 5.82 11.65
N GLY A 308 6.67 5.37 11.85
CA GLY A 308 6.27 4.69 13.09
C GLY A 308 5.77 5.62 14.20
N VAL A 309 6.01 6.94 14.09
CA VAL A 309 5.51 7.92 15.07
C VAL A 309 4.05 8.24 14.79
N LYS A 310 3.24 8.33 15.86
CA LYS A 310 1.82 8.69 15.83
C LYS A 310 1.60 10.03 16.51
N ILE A 311 1.09 11.00 15.75
CA ILE A 311 0.86 12.36 16.24
C ILE A 311 -0.64 12.67 16.15
N ALA A 312 -1.24 12.93 17.30
CA ALA A 312 -2.61 13.39 17.40
C ALA A 312 -2.71 14.91 17.39
N ILE A 313 -3.64 15.48 16.61
CA ILE A 313 -3.83 16.92 16.46
C ILE A 313 -5.32 17.22 16.67
N MET A 314 -5.63 17.76 17.83
CA MET A 314 -7.00 17.85 18.35
C MET A 314 -7.40 19.31 18.54
N GLY A 315 -8.54 19.69 17.98
CA GLY A 315 -9.05 21.05 18.03
C GLY A 315 -9.47 21.52 19.43
N CYS A 316 -9.82 20.60 20.32
CA CYS A 316 -10.28 20.93 21.68
C CYS A 316 -9.91 19.87 22.72
N ILE A 317 -9.83 20.30 23.98
CA ILE A 317 -9.50 19.48 25.14
C ILE A 317 -10.62 18.51 25.54
N VAL A 318 -11.84 18.70 25.04
CA VAL A 318 -13.02 17.94 25.50
C VAL A 318 -12.94 16.49 25.02
N ASN A 319 -12.84 16.28 23.70
CA ASN A 319 -12.71 14.95 23.11
C ASN A 319 -11.26 14.59 22.80
N GLY A 320 -10.37 15.60 22.69
CA GLY A 320 -8.98 15.41 22.24
C GLY A 320 -8.23 14.31 23.01
N PRO A 321 -8.21 14.31 24.35
CA PRO A 321 -7.52 13.29 25.13
C PRO A 321 -8.04 11.86 24.92
N GLY A 322 -9.34 11.70 24.62
CA GLY A 322 -9.94 10.40 24.33
C GLY A 322 -9.63 9.93 22.91
N GLU A 323 -9.74 10.81 21.92
CA GLU A 323 -9.48 10.50 20.50
C GLU A 323 -8.00 10.21 20.22
N MET A 324 -7.08 10.68 21.07
CA MET A 324 -5.64 10.47 20.93
C MET A 324 -5.08 9.31 21.77
N ALA A 325 -5.92 8.44 22.34
CA ALA A 325 -5.49 7.44 23.31
C ALA A 325 -4.37 6.48 22.82
N ASP A 326 -4.26 6.29 21.50
CA ASP A 326 -3.28 5.43 20.83
C ASP A 326 -2.12 6.21 20.17
N ALA A 327 -2.04 7.52 20.39
CA ALA A 327 -0.99 8.38 19.84
C ALA A 327 0.24 8.44 20.76
N ASP A 328 1.42 8.61 20.18
CA ASP A 328 2.66 8.81 20.93
C ASP A 328 2.76 10.27 21.43
N TYR A 329 2.27 11.20 20.61
CA TYR A 329 2.28 12.63 20.89
C TYR A 329 0.92 13.26 20.64
N GLY A 330 0.53 14.24 21.47
CA GLY A 330 -0.71 14.99 21.32
C GLY A 330 -0.49 16.49 21.25
N TYR A 331 -1.08 17.13 20.24
CA TYR A 331 -1.20 18.58 20.10
C TYR A 331 -2.68 18.95 20.28
N VAL A 332 -3.05 19.48 21.44
CA VAL A 332 -4.47 19.66 21.82
C VAL A 332 -4.81 21.11 22.13
N GLY A 333 -5.82 21.65 21.45
CA GLY A 333 -6.37 22.97 21.75
C GLY A 333 -6.96 23.05 23.16
N SER A 334 -6.42 23.95 23.98
CA SER A 334 -6.82 24.15 25.39
C SER A 334 -7.46 25.53 25.65
N GLY A 335 -7.44 26.43 24.66
CA GLY A 335 -8.02 27.76 24.70
C GLY A 335 -7.70 28.53 23.42
N VAL A 336 -8.12 29.80 23.35
CA VAL A 336 -7.81 30.70 22.22
C VAL A 336 -6.30 30.84 22.10
N ASP A 337 -5.73 30.40 20.97
CA ASP A 337 -4.28 30.38 20.71
C ASP A 337 -3.45 29.66 21.79
N LYS A 338 -4.07 28.71 22.51
CA LYS A 338 -3.43 27.94 23.59
C LYS A 338 -3.47 26.45 23.33
N ILE A 339 -2.30 25.82 23.39
CA ILE A 339 -2.10 24.40 23.13
C ILE A 339 -1.56 23.71 24.37
N THR A 340 -1.98 22.47 24.59
CA THR A 340 -1.39 21.56 25.56
C THR A 340 -0.76 20.41 24.80
N LEU A 341 0.51 20.13 25.12
CA LEU A 341 1.28 19.05 24.51
C LEU A 341 1.30 17.82 25.42
N TYR A 342 1.18 16.66 24.80
CA TYR A 342 1.10 15.37 25.48
C TYR A 342 2.15 14.41 24.97
N ARG A 343 2.65 13.57 25.88
CA ARG A 343 3.37 12.32 25.61
C ARG A 343 2.45 11.17 26.00
N GLY A 344 1.93 10.43 25.02
CA GLY A 344 0.81 9.53 25.21
C GLY A 344 -0.37 10.24 25.86
N LYS A 345 -0.68 9.89 27.10
CA LYS A 345 -1.76 10.50 27.91
C LYS A 345 -1.25 11.51 28.94
N GLU A 346 0.06 11.66 29.09
CA GLU A 346 0.68 12.56 30.06
C GLU A 346 0.80 13.97 29.49
N ILE A 347 0.47 14.97 30.30
CA ILE A 347 0.61 16.39 29.92
C ILE A 347 2.05 16.84 30.20
N ILE A 348 2.74 17.29 29.16
CA ILE A 348 4.14 17.74 29.26
C ILE A 348 4.24 19.26 29.31
N LYS A 349 3.56 19.97 28.41
CA LYS A 349 3.51 21.44 28.39
C LYS A 349 2.06 21.91 28.35
N ARG A 350 1.67 22.83 29.24
CA ARG A 350 0.31 23.38 29.34
C ARG A 350 0.24 24.80 28.80
N SER A 351 -0.84 25.12 28.10
CA SER A 351 -1.17 26.49 27.66
C SER A 351 -0.02 27.19 26.92
N VAL A 352 0.71 26.43 26.10
CA VAL A 352 1.72 26.92 25.17
C VAL A 352 1.04 27.80 24.12
N SER A 353 1.69 28.89 23.72
CA SER A 353 1.23 29.70 22.58
C SER A 353 1.18 28.85 21.31
N SER A 354 0.09 28.90 20.54
CA SER A 354 -0.04 28.17 19.27
C SER A 354 1.13 28.42 18.31
N SER A 355 1.68 29.63 18.33
CA SER A 355 2.85 30.06 17.55
C SER A 355 4.16 29.35 17.90
N LEU A 356 4.31 28.83 19.12
CA LEU A 356 5.52 28.12 19.60
C LEU A 356 5.29 26.61 19.73
N ALA A 357 4.03 26.19 19.82
CA ALA A 357 3.66 24.82 20.17
C ALA A 357 4.14 23.77 19.15
N VAL A 358 4.31 24.14 17.87
CA VAL A 358 4.85 23.22 16.85
C VAL A 358 6.33 22.96 17.05
N ASP A 359 7.12 23.98 17.41
CA ASP A 359 8.53 23.82 17.74
C ASP A 359 8.69 23.00 19.03
N ASP A 360 7.91 23.33 20.05
CA ASP A 360 7.89 22.58 21.31
C ASP A 360 7.53 21.09 21.12
N LEU A 361 6.61 20.78 20.21
CA LEU A 361 6.26 19.39 19.85
C LEU A 361 7.46 18.67 19.23
N ILE A 362 8.22 19.34 18.37
CA ILE A 362 9.38 18.74 17.71
C ILE A 362 10.53 18.53 18.68
N GLU A 363 10.75 19.48 19.58
CA GLU A 363 11.71 19.30 20.68
C GLU A 363 11.35 18.09 21.53
N LEU A 364 10.06 17.93 21.89
CA LEU A 364 9.60 16.77 22.64
C LEU A 364 9.88 15.44 21.92
N ILE A 365 9.66 15.39 20.61
CA ILE A 365 9.96 14.20 19.79
C ILE A 365 11.47 13.92 19.76
N LYS A 366 12.29 14.97 19.69
CA LYS A 366 13.77 14.87 19.72
C LYS A 366 14.29 14.39 21.07
N GLU A 367 13.75 14.90 22.17
CA GLU A 367 14.10 14.50 23.54
C GLU A 367 13.86 13.00 23.77
N ASP A 368 12.80 12.46 23.17
CA ASP A 368 12.45 11.03 23.28
C ASP A 368 13.27 10.14 22.34
N GLY A 369 14.16 10.69 21.51
CA GLY A 369 14.96 9.95 20.54
C GLY A 369 14.17 9.41 19.34
N ASN A 370 12.93 9.87 19.14
CA ASN A 370 12.05 9.47 18.04
C ASN A 370 12.19 10.36 16.80
N TRP A 371 13.18 11.25 16.80
CA TRP A 371 13.50 12.12 15.68
C TRP A 371 14.60 11.51 14.81
N THR A 372 14.35 11.46 13.52
CA THR A 372 15.36 11.17 12.49
C THR A 372 15.44 12.35 11.55
N GLU A 373 16.63 12.78 11.14
CA GLU A 373 16.72 13.89 10.20
C GLU A 373 16.06 13.54 8.85
N PRO A 374 15.30 14.45 8.24
CA PRO A 374 14.76 14.24 6.91
C PRO A 374 15.93 14.07 5.95
N ALA A 375 15.86 13.07 5.06
CA ALA A 375 16.85 12.96 3.99
C ALA A 375 16.84 14.27 3.18
N GLU A 376 18.02 14.84 2.93
CA GLU A 376 18.19 16.23 2.50
C GLU A 376 17.24 16.62 1.36
N SER A 377 16.60 17.78 1.47
CA SER A 377 15.65 18.35 0.51
C SER A 377 16.31 18.86 -0.79
N GLY A 378 17.25 18.09 -1.32
CA GLY A 378 17.62 17.98 -2.74
C GLY A 378 17.52 16.52 -3.25
N ILE A 379 16.90 15.64 -2.44
CA ILE A 379 16.85 14.19 -2.61
C ILE A 379 15.42 13.64 -2.73
N PHE A 380 14.38 14.50 -2.83
CA PHE A 380 13.00 14.04 -3.10
C PHE A 380 12.25 14.87 -4.15
#